data_AF-A0A6A6D7Q2-F1
#
_entry.id   AF-A0A6A6D7Q2-F1
#
_cell.length_a   1.000
_cell.length_b   1.000
_cell.length_c   1.000
_cell.angle_alpha   90.00
_cell.angle_beta   90.00
_cell.angle_gamma   90.00
#
_symmetry.space_group_name_H-M   'P 1'
#
loop_
_entity.id
_entity.type
_entity.pdbx_description
1 polymer ?
#
loop_
_entity_poly.entity_id
_entity_poly.type
_entity_poly.pdbx_seq_one_letter_code
_entity_poly.pdbx_strand_id
1 'polypeptide(L)'
;SIIAVHGLNGHRDITGGASNGVNWLRDLLPQDLSNARIITWGDYANTHSSSHVSCQHLYDHARYLVSDLCLERQITRTIRQPIMFVAHSLGEIIVKSVR
;
A
#
# COMPACT_ATOMS: atom_id res chain seq x y z
N SER A 1 3.43 -0.35 11.92
CA SER A 1 2.82 -0.99 10.74
C SER A 1 3.65 -0.72 9.50
N ILE A 2 3.71 -1.67 8.58
CA ILE A 2 4.32 -1.54 7.26
C ILE A 2 3.17 -1.49 6.25
N ILE A 3 3.07 -0.39 5.51
CA ILE A 3 1.98 -0.16 4.54
C ILE A 3 2.59 -0.22 3.16
N ALA A 4 2.27 -1.27 2.41
CA ALA A 4 2.70 -1.45 1.04
C ALA A 4 1.68 -0.81 0.08
N VAL A 5 2.07 0.24 -0.63
CA VAL A 5 1.18 1.07 -1.47
C VAL A 5 1.49 0.85 -2.93
N HIS A 6 0.55 0.27 -3.69
CA HIS A 6 0.75 -0.03 -5.11
C HIS A 6 0.10 0.99 -6.05
N GLY A 7 0.66 1.08 -7.26
CA GLY A 7 0.02 1.77 -8.39
C GLY A 7 -1.02 0.93 -9.14
N LEU A 8 -1.49 1.43 -10.28
CA LEU A 8 -2.36 0.70 -11.20
C LEU A 8 -1.81 -0.72 -11.47
N ASN A 9 -2.68 -1.73 -11.40
CA ASN A 9 -2.37 -3.13 -11.71
C ASN A 9 -1.26 -3.77 -10.82
N GLY A 10 -0.91 -3.16 -9.69
CA GLY A 10 0.26 -3.51 -8.88
C GLY A 10 0.16 -4.75 -8.00
N HIS A 11 -0.84 -5.60 -8.19
CA HIS A 11 -1.05 -6.83 -7.39
C HIS A 11 0.15 -7.80 -7.45
N ARG A 12 0.92 -7.74 -8.55
CA ARG A 12 2.05 -8.65 -8.82
C ARG A 12 3.43 -8.09 -8.50
N ASP A 13 3.58 -6.76 -8.49
CA ASP A 13 4.91 -6.13 -8.53
C ASP A 13 5.47 -5.80 -7.15
N ILE A 14 4.63 -5.38 -6.20
CA ILE A 14 5.09 -5.15 -4.80
C ILE A 14 5.35 -6.46 -4.08
N THR A 15 4.57 -7.47 -4.43
CA THR A 15 4.68 -8.81 -3.86
C THR A 15 5.80 -9.63 -4.49
N GLY A 16 6.42 -9.09 -5.56
CA GLY A 16 7.69 -9.52 -6.16
C GLY A 16 8.02 -10.96 -5.83
N GLY A 17 7.16 -11.87 -6.29
CA GLY A 17 7.36 -13.28 -6.06
C GLY A 17 8.70 -13.62 -6.69
N ALA A 18 9.68 -14.07 -5.90
CA ALA A 18 10.84 -14.73 -6.47
C ALA A 18 10.33 -15.84 -7.41
N SER A 19 11.13 -16.30 -8.37
CA SER A 19 10.70 -17.31 -9.36
C SER A 19 10.18 -18.62 -8.71
N ASN A 20 10.42 -18.80 -7.42
CA ASN A 20 9.93 -19.87 -6.56
C ASN A 20 8.55 -19.59 -5.90
N GLY A 21 7.90 -18.46 -6.19
CA GLY A 21 6.61 -18.05 -5.64
C GLY A 21 6.66 -17.35 -4.28
N VAL A 22 7.85 -17.11 -3.72
CA VAL A 22 8.01 -16.47 -2.39
C VAL A 22 7.88 -14.96 -2.51
N ASN A 23 6.94 -14.39 -1.75
CA ASN A 23 6.76 -12.96 -1.61
C ASN A 23 7.51 -12.47 -0.37
N TRP A 24 8.57 -11.69 -0.55
CA TRP A 24 9.39 -11.26 0.58
C TRP A 24 8.61 -10.43 1.62
N LEU A 25 7.63 -9.62 1.19
CA LEU A 25 6.84 -8.79 2.10
C LEU A 25 5.91 -9.64 2.97
N ARG A 26 5.36 -10.74 2.42
CA ARG A 26 4.42 -11.63 3.13
C ARG A 26 5.14 -12.76 3.87
N ASP A 27 6.15 -13.34 3.26
CA ASP A 27 6.69 -14.64 3.67
C ASP A 27 8.03 -14.50 4.42
N LEU A 28 8.82 -13.44 4.13
CA LEU A 28 10.14 -13.24 4.73
C LEU A 28 10.12 -12.15 5.80
N LEU A 29 9.49 -11.01 5.52
CA LEU A 29 9.46 -9.85 6.41
C LEU A 29 8.88 -10.14 7.80
N PRO A 30 7.83 -10.99 7.97
CA PRO A 30 7.36 -11.35 9.31
C PRO A 30 8.38 -12.16 10.12
N GLN A 31 9.36 -12.81 9.48
CA GLN A 31 10.41 -13.56 10.19
C GLN A 31 11.39 -12.59 10.87
N ASP A 32 11.74 -11.50 10.20
CA ASP A 32 12.64 -10.47 10.74
C ASP A 32 11.92 -9.49 11.67
N LEU A 33 10.66 -9.17 11.36
CA LEU A 33 9.83 -8.20 12.09
C LEU A 33 8.51 -8.82 12.53
N SER A 34 8.58 -9.79 13.44
CA SER A 34 7.43 -10.58 13.93
C SER A 34 6.29 -9.76 14.55
N ASN A 35 6.59 -8.56 15.05
CA ASN A 35 5.61 -7.66 15.64
C ASN A 35 5.09 -6.59 14.65
N ALA A 36 5.58 -6.57 13.41
CA ALA A 36 5.16 -5.58 12.43
C ALA A 36 3.88 -6.03 11.70
N ARG A 37 2.81 -5.26 11.85
CA ARG A 37 1.60 -5.43 11.04
C ARG A 37 1.85 -4.96 9.61
N ILE A 38 1.68 -5.86 8.64
CA ILE A 38 1.82 -5.58 7.20
C ILE A 38 0.43 -5.39 6.60
N ILE A 39 0.23 -4.27 5.91
CA ILE A 39 -1.01 -3.92 5.21
C ILE A 39 -0.65 -3.64 3.76
N THR A 40 -1.40 -4.19 2.82
CA THR A 40 -1.29 -3.81 1.40
C THR A 40 -2.46 -2.88 1.07
N TRP A 41 -2.16 -1.72 0.47
CA TRP A 41 -3.14 -0.72 0.10
C TRP A 41 -3.02 -0.37 -1.39
N GLY A 42 -4.17 -0.21 -2.02
CA GLY A 42 -4.32 0.09 -3.43
C GLY A 42 -5.49 -0.69 -4.02
N ASP A 43 -5.97 -0.25 -5.17
CA ASP A 43 -7.27 -0.66 -5.68
C ASP A 43 -7.28 -2.10 -6.24
N TYR A 44 -8.30 -2.86 -5.85
CA TYR A 44 -8.67 -4.17 -6.42
C TYR A 44 -9.61 -4.03 -7.62
N ALA A 45 -10.04 -2.80 -7.95
CA ALA A 45 -10.91 -2.56 -9.07
C ALA A 45 -10.15 -2.76 -10.38
N ASN A 46 -10.36 -3.92 -10.99
CA ASN A 46 -10.54 -4.14 -12.42
C ASN A 46 -10.39 -2.83 -13.26
N THR A 47 -9.15 -2.41 -13.51
CA THR A 47 -8.86 -1.28 -14.40
C THR A 47 -9.03 -1.74 -15.83
N HIS A 48 -10.29 -1.97 -16.22
CA HIS A 48 -10.72 -2.02 -17.60
C HIS A 48 -10.70 -0.63 -18.25
N SER A 49 -10.48 0.44 -17.49
CA SER A 49 -10.21 1.77 -18.02
C SER A 49 -8.71 2.05 -18.05
N SER A 50 -8.06 1.63 -19.13
CA SER A 50 -6.74 2.13 -19.56
C SER A 50 -6.73 3.62 -19.94
N SER A 51 -7.74 4.39 -19.52
CA SER A 51 -8.01 5.75 -19.94
C SER A 51 -7.77 6.71 -18.77
N HIS A 52 -6.55 7.26 -18.74
CA HIS A 52 -6.13 8.47 -18.01
C HIS A 52 -6.23 8.48 -16.48
N VAL A 53 -5.11 8.16 -15.82
CA VAL A 53 -4.84 8.63 -14.46
C VAL A 53 -4.65 10.14 -14.51
N SER A 54 -5.63 10.91 -14.05
CA SER A 54 -5.47 12.37 -13.88
C SER A 54 -4.90 12.70 -12.50
N CYS A 55 -4.28 13.88 -12.37
CA CYS A 55 -3.78 14.37 -11.08
C CYS A 55 -4.86 14.44 -10.00
N GLN A 56 -6.12 14.69 -10.41
CA GLN A 56 -7.26 14.72 -9.49
C GLN A 56 -7.53 13.32 -8.89
N HIS A 57 -7.53 12.28 -9.73
CA HIS A 57 -7.69 10.90 -9.27
C HIS A 57 -6.58 10.50 -8.28
N LEU A 58 -5.33 10.91 -8.53
CA LEU A 58 -4.22 10.62 -7.62
C LEU A 58 -4.38 11.27 -6.25
N TYR A 59 -4.87 12.52 -6.22
CA TYR A 59 -5.11 13.23 -4.98
C TYR A 59 -6.25 12.59 -4.17
N ASP A 60 -7.32 12.16 -4.86
CA ASP A 60 -8.43 11.47 -4.23
C ASP A 60 -7.98 10.13 -3.63
N HIS A 61 -7.15 9.36 -4.36
CA HIS A 61 -6.50 8.15 -3.81
C HIS A 61 -5.64 8.44 -2.58
N ALA A 62 -4.86 9.53 -2.57
CA ALA A 62 -4.06 9.92 -1.41
C ALA A 62 -4.96 10.21 -0.19
N ARG A 63 -6.12 10.86 -0.39
CA ARG A 63 -7.08 11.10 0.70
C ARG A 63 -7.75 9.82 1.20
N TYR A 64 -8.05 8.87 0.32
CA TYR A 64 -8.56 7.57 0.72
C TYR A 64 -7.53 6.80 1.54
N LEU A 65 -6.26 6.78 1.11
CA LEU A 65 -5.17 6.16 1.88
C LEU A 65 -5.11 6.70 3.31
N VAL A 66 -5.18 8.02 3.50
CA VAL A 66 -5.15 8.62 4.84
C VAL A 66 -6.38 8.24 5.66
N SER A 67 -7.56 8.31 5.05
CA SER A 67 -8.84 7.99 5.71
C SER A 67 -8.85 6.54 6.19
N ASP A 68 -8.46 5.60 5.33
CA ASP A 68 -8.40 4.18 5.64
C ASP A 68 -7.37 3.91 6.75
N LEU A 69 -6.17 4.49 6.67
CA LEU A 69 -5.16 4.32 7.70
C LEU A 69 -5.57 4.92 9.05
N CYS A 70 -6.31 6.02 9.04
CA CYS A 70 -6.84 6.64 10.25
C CYS A 70 -7.88 5.72 10.91
N LEU A 71 -8.82 5.21 10.11
CA LEU A 71 -9.83 4.25 10.56
C LEU A 71 -9.18 2.97 11.11
N GLU A 72 -8.23 2.38 10.37
CA GLU A 72 -7.49 1.19 10.79
C GLU A 72 -6.74 1.42 12.11
N ARG A 73 -6.09 2.58 12.27
CA ARG A 73 -5.41 2.92 13.53
C ARG A 73 -6.38 3.09 14.70
N GLN A 74 -7.57 3.63 14.46
CA GLN A 74 -8.60 3.78 15.47
C GLN A 74 -9.15 2.41 15.91
N ILE A 75 -9.54 1.56 14.96
CA ILE A 75 -10.08 0.21 15.21
C ILE A 75 -9.05 -0.64 15.97
N THR A 76 -7.80 -0.63 15.49
CA THR A 76 -6.74 -1.46 16.09
C THR A 76 -6.06 -0.82 17.31
N ARG A 77 -6.47 0.40 17.70
CA ARG A 77 -5.86 1.19 18.80
C ARG A 77 -4.35 1.41 18.63
N THR A 78 -3.90 1.63 17.40
CA THR A 78 -2.47 1.77 17.03
C THR A 78 -2.07 3.18 16.61
N ILE A 79 -2.79 4.20 17.08
CA ILE A 79 -2.56 5.62 16.74
C ILE A 79 -1.11 6.07 17.00
N ARG A 80 -0.48 5.56 18.07
CA ARG A 80 0.92 5.90 18.44
C ARG A 80 1.98 5.03 17.76
N GLN A 81 1.59 3.98 17.03
CA GLN A 81 2.57 3.09 16.40
C GLN A 81 3.10 3.73 15.11
N PRO A 82 4.43 3.66 14.86
CA PRO A 82 5.02 4.20 13.66
C PRO A 82 4.49 3.46 12.41
N ILE A 83 4.39 4.21 11.32
CA ILE A 83 4.11 3.67 9.98
C ILE A 83 5.39 3.75 9.15
N MET A 84 5.71 2.67 8.46
CA MET A 84 6.69 2.62 7.39
C MET A 84 5.95 2.36 6.08
N PHE A 85 6.18 3.17 5.05
CA PHE A 85 5.60 2.97 3.73
C PHE A 85 6.58 2.24 2.82
N VAL A 86 6.08 1.25 2.08
CA VAL A 86 6.78 0.60 0.96
C VAL A 86 5.96 0.89 -0.29
N ALA A 87 6.38 1.85 -1.09
CA ALA A 87 5.62 2.30 -2.26
C ALA A 87 6.33 1.89 -3.55
N HIS A 88 5.57 1.54 -4.58
CA HIS A 88 6.10 1.17 -5.89
C HIS A 88 5.34 1.86 -7.02
N SER A 89 6.06 2.30 -8.06
CA SER A 89 5.49 2.95 -9.24
C SER A 89 4.61 4.14 -8.85
N LEU A 90 3.37 4.20 -9.33
CA LEU A 90 2.40 5.27 -9.02
C LEU A 90 2.10 5.40 -7.50
N GLY A 91 2.30 4.32 -6.74
CA GLY A 91 2.13 4.34 -5.28
C GLY A 91 3.05 5.35 -4.60
N GLU A 92 4.24 5.63 -5.16
CA GLU A 92 5.15 6.64 -4.62
C GLU A 92 4.55 8.05 -4.70
N ILE A 93 3.84 8.35 -5.79
CA ILE A 93 3.18 9.64 -5.99
C ILE A 93 2.02 9.77 -5.01
N ILE A 94 1.21 8.72 -4.84
CA ILE A 94 0.11 8.71 -3.87
C ILE A 94 0.64 9.00 -2.46
N VAL A 95 1.69 8.31 -2.00
CA VAL A 95 2.28 8.54 -0.67
C VAL A 95 2.83 9.96 -0.52
N LYS A 96 3.47 10.52 -1.56
CA LYS A 96 4.02 11.89 -1.52
C LYS A 96 2.95 12.98 -1.63
N SER A 97 1.80 12.67 -2.22
CA SER A 97 0.68 13.61 -2.37
C SER A 97 -0.17 13.74 -1.10
N VAL A 98 0.02 12.85 -0.13
CA VAL A 98 -0.55 13.00 1.22
C VAL A 98 0.00 14.27 1.86
N ARG A 99 -0.89 15.18 2.23
CA ARG A 99 -0.60 16.39 3.02
C ARG A 99 -1.29 16.32 4.37
#